data_AF-A0A947JBI2-F1
#
_entry.id   AF-A0A947JBI2-F1
#
_cell.length_a   1.000
_cell.length_b   1.000
_cell.length_c   1.000
_cell.angle_alpha   90.00
_cell.angle_beta   90.00
_cell.angle_gamma   90.00
#
_symmetry.space_group_name_H-M   'P 1'
#
loop_
_entity.id
_entity.type
_entity.pdbx_description
1 polymer ?
#
loop_
_entity_poly.entity_id
_entity_poly.type
_entity_poly.pdbx_seq_one_letter_code
_entity_poly.pdbx_strand_id
1 'polypeptide(L)'
;FLGAQNRSIRTELSQLMIIITVYGPEAVEKCIGEALAKGIIGSQYIERLLSQSQNSLEIKPAPLQLNDERLSIPPNIPNLKTYYALLLDSETNENTEMP
;
A
#
# COMPACT_ATOMS: atom_id res chain seq x y z
N PHE A 1 -17.62 -1.83 2.34
CA PHE A 1 -18.71 -0.86 2.17
C PHE A 1 -18.97 -0.20 3.51
N LEU A 2 -18.50 1.03 3.71
CA LEU A 2 -18.92 1.79 4.90
C LEU A 2 -20.39 2.13 4.70
N GLY A 3 -21.25 1.58 5.56
CA GLY A 3 -22.69 1.75 5.43
C GLY A 3 -23.05 3.23 5.39
N ALA A 4 -23.94 3.59 4.47
CA ALA A 4 -24.69 4.84 4.47
C ALA A 4 -25.58 4.87 5.72
N GLN A 5 -24.95 5.01 6.88
CA GLN A 5 -25.63 5.14 8.15
C GLN A 5 -26.24 6.54 8.16
N ASN A 6 -27.50 6.57 8.57
CA ASN A 6 -28.41 7.70 8.71
C ASN A 6 -27.81 8.80 9.61
N ARG A 7 -26.83 9.54 9.11
CA ARG A 7 -26.17 10.63 9.85
C ARG A 7 -27.04 11.86 9.76
N SER A 8 -27.26 12.49 10.90
CA SER A 8 -27.95 13.78 10.94
C SER A 8 -27.18 14.80 10.10
N ILE A 9 -27.91 15.50 9.22
CA ILE A 9 -27.37 16.61 8.41
C ILE A 9 -26.66 17.64 9.29
N ARG A 10 -27.14 17.85 10.52
CA ARG A 10 -26.52 18.77 11.48
C ARG A 10 -25.10 18.36 11.82
N THR A 11 -24.87 17.06 12.03
CA THR A 11 -23.54 16.53 12.38
C THR A 11 -22.61 16.61 11.17
N GLU A 12 -23.09 16.27 9.98
CA GLU A 12 -22.34 16.39 8.73
C GLU A 12 -21.92 17.84 8.44
N LEU A 13 -22.83 18.80 8.62
CA LEU A 13 -22.53 20.22 8.44
C LEU A 13 -21.51 20.72 9.47
N SER A 14 -21.65 20.31 10.73
CA SER A 14 -20.69 20.66 11.78
C SER A 14 -19.29 20.11 11.46
N GLN A 15 -19.21 18.87 11.01
CA GLN A 15 -17.96 18.24 10.60
C GLN A 15 -17.34 18.97 9.40
N LEU A 16 -18.18 19.32 8.41
CA LEU A 16 -17.74 20.04 7.22
C LEU A 16 -17.18 21.42 7.58
N MET A 17 -17.81 22.15 8.50
CA MET A 17 -17.30 23.43 8.97
C MET A 17 -15.93 23.29 9.64
N ILE A 18 -15.73 22.24 10.46
CA ILE A 18 -14.42 21.96 11.06
C ILE A 18 -13.38 21.68 9.96
N ILE A 19 -13.70 20.85 8.98
CA ILE A 19 -12.81 20.54 7.86
C ILE A 19 -12.42 21.81 7.09
N ILE A 20 -13.38 22.72 6.83
CA ILE A 20 -13.12 24.02 6.20
C ILE A 20 -12.14 24.86 7.02
N THR A 21 -12.25 24.86 8.35
CA THR A 21 -11.31 25.61 9.20
C THR A 21 -9.90 25.04 9.22
N VAL A 22 -9.74 23.72 9.03
CA VAL A 22 -8.42 23.05 9.07
C VAL A 22 -7.71 23.13 7.72
N TYR A 23 -8.42 22.84 6.63
CA TYR A 23 -7.85 22.70 5.29
C TYR A 23 -8.01 23.95 4.41
N GLY A 24 -8.82 24.91 4.84
CA GLY A 24 -9.16 26.11 4.10
C GLY A 24 -10.30 25.90 3.09
N PRO A 25 -11.07 26.96 2.77
CA PRO A 25 -12.27 26.85 1.96
C PRO A 25 -12.01 26.41 0.52
N GLU A 26 -10.93 26.91 -0.10
CA GLU A 26 -10.62 26.61 -1.51
C GLU A 26 -10.27 25.13 -1.76
N ALA A 27 -9.51 24.53 -0.84
CA ALA A 27 -9.16 23.12 -0.93
C ALA A 27 -10.39 22.22 -0.76
N VAL A 28 -11.27 22.58 0.17
CA VAL A 28 -12.51 21.85 0.42
C VAL A 28 -13.47 21.96 -0.76
N GLU A 29 -13.62 23.14 -1.36
CA GLU A 29 -14.48 23.35 -2.53
C GLU A 29 -14.04 22.48 -3.72
N LYS A 30 -12.74 22.48 -4.04
CA LYS A 30 -12.18 21.61 -5.10
C LYS A 30 -12.46 20.13 -4.81
N CYS A 31 -12.25 19.71 -3.56
CA CYS A 31 -12.49 18.34 -3.13
C CYS A 31 -13.97 17.94 -3.21
N ILE A 32 -14.89 18.84 -2.85
CA ILE A 32 -16.34 18.64 -3.01
C ILE A 32 -16.70 18.47 -4.48
N GLY A 33 -16.16 19.30 -5.38
CA GLY A 33 -16.38 19.16 -6.82
C GLY A 33 -15.96 17.79 -7.35
N GLU A 34 -14.78 17.30 -6.94
CA GLU A 34 -14.29 15.96 -7.31
C GLU A 34 -15.13 14.83 -6.71
N ALA A 35 -15.59 14.98 -5.46
CA ALA A 35 -16.44 14.00 -4.79
C ALA A 35 -17.82 13.91 -5.47
N LEU A 36 -18.42 15.05 -5.82
CA LEU A 36 -19.69 15.12 -6.52
C LEU A 36 -19.61 14.51 -7.92
N ALA A 37 -18.52 14.74 -8.66
CA ALA A 37 -18.29 14.10 -9.96
C ALA A 37 -18.25 12.56 -9.87
N LYS A 38 -17.90 12.02 -8.70
CA LYS A 38 -17.87 10.57 -8.41
C LYS A 38 -19.15 10.06 -7.73
N GLY A 39 -20.15 10.92 -7.51
CA GLY A 39 -21.38 10.59 -6.79
C GLY A 39 -21.18 10.29 -5.29
N ILE A 40 -20.07 10.77 -4.71
CA ILE A 40 -19.71 10.51 -3.31
C ILE A 40 -20.19 11.68 -2.45
N ILE A 41 -20.92 11.36 -1.36
CA ILE A 41 -21.51 12.33 -0.45
C ILE A 41 -21.10 11.97 0.99
N GLY A 42 -20.62 12.96 1.75
CA GLY A 42 -20.32 12.85 3.18
C GLY A 42 -19.00 13.49 3.60
N SER A 43 -18.99 14.12 4.78
CA SER A 43 -17.82 14.82 5.36
C SER A 43 -16.60 13.91 5.53
N GLN A 44 -16.81 12.64 5.93
CA GLN A 44 -15.71 11.68 6.09
C GLN A 44 -14.99 11.36 4.78
N TYR A 45 -15.71 11.34 3.66
CA TYR A 45 -15.10 11.12 2.35
C TYR A 45 -14.28 12.32 1.91
N ILE A 46 -14.80 13.52 2.16
CA ILE A 46 -14.10 14.79 1.89
C ILE A 46 -12.82 14.86 2.72
N GLU A 47 -12.90 14.60 4.03
CA GLU A 47 -11.75 14.55 4.93
C GLU A 47 -10.70 13.54 4.45
N ARG A 48 -11.13 12.34 4.06
CA ARG A 48 -10.22 11.32 3.54
C ARG A 48 -9.54 11.77 2.25
N LEU A 49 -10.27 12.34 1.31
CA LEU A 49 -9.71 12.83 0.05
C LEU A 49 -8.70 13.96 0.28
N LEU A 50 -9.01 14.89 1.19
CA LEU A 50 -8.09 15.97 1.59
C LEU A 50 -6.84 15.42 2.29
N SER A 51 -6.99 14.45 3.19
CA SER A 51 -5.86 13.81 3.84
C SER A 51 -4.95 13.08 2.85
N GLN A 52 -5.51 12.51 1.78
CA GLN A 52 -4.76 11.85 0.72
C GLN A 52 -4.10 12.84 -0.23
N SER A 53 -4.75 13.96 -0.55
CA SER A 53 -4.14 14.97 -1.43
C SER A 53 -2.98 15.68 -0.74
N GLN A 54 -3.10 15.96 0.56
CA GLN A 54 -2.03 16.59 1.34
C GLN A 54 -0.85 15.64 1.59
N ASN A 55 -1.12 14.34 1.78
CA ASN A 55 -0.09 13.31 1.94
C ASN A 55 0.39 12.68 0.62
N SER A 56 -0.09 13.16 -0.54
CA SER A 56 0.38 12.67 -1.85
C SER A 56 1.82 13.10 -2.16
N LEU A 57 2.34 14.05 -1.38
CA LEU A 57 3.77 14.30 -1.30
C LEU A 57 4.40 13.14 -0.51
N GLU A 58 4.95 12.16 -1.24
CA GLU A 58 6.06 11.31 -0.77
C GLU A 58 5.72 10.01 0.02
N ILE A 59 4.61 9.32 -0.25
CA ILE A 59 4.38 7.92 0.25
C ILE A 59 4.69 6.84 -0.80
N LYS A 60 5.56 7.15 -1.76
CA LYS A 60 6.31 6.11 -2.48
C LYS A 60 7.77 6.28 -2.11
N PRO A 61 8.21 5.73 -0.96
CA PRO A 61 9.64 5.58 -0.75
C PRO A 61 10.20 4.85 -1.98
N ALA A 62 11.37 5.30 -2.44
CA ALA A 62 12.07 4.60 -3.50
C ALA A 62 12.17 3.11 -3.12
N PRO A 63 12.02 2.18 -4.09
CA PRO A 63 12.12 0.76 -3.81
C PRO A 63 13.38 0.49 -3.00
N LEU A 64 13.24 -0.25 -1.91
CA LEU A 64 14.31 -0.56 -0.98
C LEU A 64 15.46 -1.25 -1.75
N GLN A 65 16.57 -0.54 -1.93
CA GLN A 65 17.76 -1.09 -2.58
C GLN A 65 18.49 -1.96 -1.56
N LEU A 66 18.25 -3.27 -1.63
CA LEU A 66 18.95 -4.25 -0.81
C LEU A 66 20.32 -4.49 -1.45
N ASN A 67 21.37 -3.96 -0.82
CA ASN A 67 22.76 -4.12 -1.27
C ASN A 67 23.36 -5.50 -0.91
N ASP A 68 22.66 -6.28 -0.07
CA ASP A 68 23.08 -7.63 0.33
C ASP A 68 22.52 -8.66 -0.65
N GLU A 69 23.40 -9.39 -1.31
CA GLU A 69 23.10 -10.42 -2.30
C GLU A 69 22.23 -11.54 -1.73
N ARG A 70 22.32 -11.80 -0.41
CA ARG A 70 21.49 -12.80 0.30
C ARG A 70 20.04 -12.36 0.52
N LEU A 71 19.79 -11.05 0.49
CA LEU A 71 18.47 -10.43 0.60
C LEU A 71 17.90 -10.04 -0.76
N SER A 72 18.68 -10.18 -1.83
CA SER A 72 18.19 -10.07 -3.19
C SER A 72 17.23 -11.23 -3.48
N ILE A 73 16.11 -10.92 -4.14
CA ILE A 73 15.09 -11.90 -4.52
C ILE A 73 15.81 -13.06 -5.25
N PRO A 74 15.61 -14.33 -4.83
CA PRO A 74 16.29 -15.45 -5.46
C PRO A 74 16.03 -15.42 -6.97
N PRO A 75 17.05 -15.73 -7.79
CA PRO A 75 16.91 -15.67 -9.24
C PRO A 75 15.72 -16.50 -9.68
N ASN A 76 14.90 -15.93 -10.57
CA ASN A 76 13.66 -16.52 -11.08
C ASN A 76 13.85 -17.88 -11.78
N ILE A 77 15.10 -18.30 -11.99
CA ILE A 77 15.48 -19.54 -12.64
C ILE A 77 16.38 -20.32 -11.68
N PRO A 78 15.93 -21.48 -11.16
CA PRO A 78 16.79 -22.33 -10.34
C PRO A 78 17.95 -22.87 -11.19
N ASN A 79 19.17 -22.78 -10.65
CA ASN A 79 20.35 -23.35 -11.31
C ASN A 79 20.34 -24.88 -11.14
N LEU A 80 19.84 -25.58 -12.15
CA LEU A 80 19.76 -27.05 -12.13
C LEU A 80 21.14 -27.71 -12.08
N LYS A 81 22.19 -27.07 -12.63
CA LYS A 81 23.53 -27.64 -12.67
C LYS A 81 24.13 -27.79 -11.27
N THR A 82 23.91 -26.81 -10.39
CA THR A 82 24.35 -26.86 -8.99
C THR A 82 23.53 -27.89 -8.20
N TYR A 83 22.24 -28.03 -8.51
CA TYR A 83 21.39 -29.04 -7.89
C TYR A 83 21.84 -30.48 -8.24
N TYR A 84 22.14 -30.73 -9.52
CA TYR A 84 22.68 -32.04 -9.94
C TYR A 84 24.03 -32.35 -9.29
N ALA A 85 24.91 -31.36 -9.13
CA ALA A 85 26.20 -31.56 -8.45
C ALA A 85 26.01 -31.94 -6.97
N LEU A 86 25.07 -31.30 -6.27
CA LEU A 86 24.75 -31.64 -4.87
C LEU A 86 24.15 -33.05 -4.72
N LEU A 87 23.31 -33.48 -5.66
CA LEU A 87 22.77 -34.84 -5.68
C LEU A 87 23.88 -35.90 -5.89
N LEU A 88 24.83 -35.62 -6.79
CA LEU A 88 25.96 -36.51 -7.04
C LEU A 88 26.90 -36.60 -5.83
N ASP A 89 27.16 -35.49 -5.14
CA ASP A 89 27.96 -35.47 -3.91
C ASP A 89 27.27 -36.22 -2.74
N SER A 90 25.93 -36.19 -2.67
CA SER A 90 25.19 -37.01 -1.70
C SER A 90 25.26 -38.51 -2.02
N GLU A 91 25.16 -38.91 -3.29
CA GLU A 91 25.27 -40.32 -3.69
C GLU A 91 26.70 -40.88 -3.49
N THR A 92 27.72 -40.02 -3.61
CA THR A 92 29.12 -40.44 -3.40
C THR A 92 29.43 -40.64 -1.91
N ASN A 93 28.83 -39.85 -1.01
CA ASN A 93 28.97 -40.02 0.43
C ASN A 93 28.18 -41.23 0.98
N GLU A 94 26.98 -41.52 0.43
CA GLU A 94 26.21 -42.70 0.85
C GLU A 94 26.90 -44.04 0.50
N ASN A 95 27.70 -44.07 -0.57
CA ASN A 95 28.44 -45.28 -0.97
C ASN A 95 29.76 -45.50 -0.19
N THR A 96 30.15 -44.57 0.70
CA THR A 96 31.40 -44.67 1.48
C THR A 96 31.15 -45.09 2.94
N GLU A 97 29.89 -45.23 3.37
CA GLU A 97 29.51 -45.57 4.75
C GLU A 97 28.82 -46.96 4.90
N MET A 98 29.20 -47.97 4.10
CA MET A 98 28.93 -49.37 4.46
C MET A 98 30.19 -50.25 4.34
N PRO A 99 30.57 -50.99 5.41
CA PRO A 99 31.75 -51.85 5.46
C PRO A 99 31.63 -53.11 4.58
#